data_AF-A0A9D6WIM1-F1
#
_entry.id   AF-A0A9D6WIM1-F1
#
_cell.length_a   1.000
_cell.length_b   1.000
_cell.length_c   1.000
_cell.angle_alpha   90.00
_cell.angle_beta   90.00
_cell.angle_gamma   90.00
#
_symmetry.space_group_name_H-M   'P 1'
#
loop_
_entity.id
_entity.type
_entity.pdbx_description
1 polymer ?
#
loop_
_entity_poly.entity_id
_entity_poly.type
_entity_poly.pdbx_seq_one_letter_code
_entity_poly.pdbx_strand_id
1 'polypeptide(L)'
;MREYQKMMAKMMEEHKELFENFKDIHNEYAMNPKEWQKLFNQYGAEVVEIIREYERKLCANMATGKFGQFSAKLSEKFWAEVKKVFPKIDFVGVRIE
;
A
#
# COMPACT_ATOMS: atom_id res chain seq x y z
N MET A 1 -12.54 -9.63 12.40
CA MET A 1 -11.49 -9.02 11.56
C MET A 1 -10.33 -9.99 11.39
N ARG A 2 -9.85 -10.20 10.17
CA ARG A 2 -8.68 -11.04 9.87
C ARG A 2 -7.39 -10.30 10.21
N GLU A 3 -6.28 -11.00 10.43
CA GLU A 3 -4.99 -10.38 10.83
C GLU A 3 -4.52 -9.30 9.84
N TYR A 4 -4.63 -9.56 8.53
CA TYR A 4 -4.29 -8.56 7.51
C TYR A 4 -5.16 -7.31 7.57
N GLN A 5 -6.43 -7.42 7.99
CA GLN A 5 -7.33 -6.26 8.14
C GLN A 5 -6.92 -5.44 9.36
N LYS A 6 -6.52 -6.09 10.46
CA LYS A 6 -5.99 -5.39 11.64
C LYS A 6 -4.69 -4.68 11.30
N MET A 7 -3.80 -5.34 10.57
CA MET A 7 -2.54 -4.75 10.15
C MET A 7 -2.76 -3.57 9.20
N MET A 8 -3.70 -3.68 8.27
CA MET A 8 -4.10 -2.58 7.38
C MET A 8 -4.70 -1.43 8.17
N ALA A 9 -5.64 -1.69 9.08
CA ALA A 9 -6.24 -0.66 9.92
C ALA A 9 -5.18 0.08 10.73
N LYS A 10 -4.27 -0.66 11.39
CA LYS A 10 -3.16 -0.09 12.14
C LYS A 10 -2.25 0.77 11.26
N MET A 11 -1.85 0.27 10.10
CA MET A 11 -1.05 1.03 9.13
C MET A 11 -1.75 2.33 8.71
N MET A 12 -3.05 2.27 8.42
CA MET A 12 -3.84 3.43 8.03
C MET A 12 -4.05 4.42 9.18
N GLU A 13 -4.14 3.95 10.43
CA GLU A 13 -4.23 4.83 11.60
C GLU A 13 -2.89 5.49 11.92
N GLU A 14 -1.78 4.74 11.89
CA GLU A 14 -0.45 5.27 12.19
C GLU A 14 0.05 6.24 11.11
N HIS A 15 -0.32 6.00 9.85
CA HIS A 15 0.05 6.84 8.71
C HIS A 15 -1.12 7.61 8.12
N LYS A 16 -2.15 7.90 8.93
CA LYS A 16 -3.40 8.51 8.48
C LYS A 16 -3.17 9.78 7.67
N GLU A 17 -2.33 10.68 8.19
CA GLU A 17 -2.00 11.94 7.52
C GLU A 17 -1.37 11.71 6.14
N LEU A 18 -0.47 10.74 6.03
CA LEU A 18 0.20 10.40 4.77
C LEU A 18 -0.77 9.79 3.76
N PHE A 19 -1.68 8.92 4.21
CA PHE A 19 -2.74 8.36 3.36
C PHE A 19 -3.78 9.41 2.92
N GLU A 20 -4.14 10.34 3.79
CA GLU A 20 -5.02 11.46 3.46
C GLU A 20 -4.36 12.37 2.40
N ASN A 21 -3.09 12.76 2.61
CA ASN A 21 -2.33 13.53 1.62
C ASN A 21 -2.20 12.79 0.28
N PHE A 22 -1.91 11.49 0.30
CA PHE A 22 -1.80 10.69 -0.92
C PHE A 22 -3.14 10.57 -1.65
N LYS A 23 -4.27 10.58 -0.94
CA LYS A 23 -5.60 10.55 -1.55
C LYS A 23 -5.89 11.82 -2.35
N ASP A 24 -5.53 12.99 -1.82
CA ASP A 24 -5.60 14.26 -2.54
C ASP A 24 -4.71 14.23 -3.79
N ILE A 25 -3.45 13.83 -3.64
CA ILE A 25 -2.49 13.71 -4.77
C ILE A 25 -3.01 12.71 -5.81
N HIS A 26 -3.62 11.59 -5.40
CA HIS A 26 -4.18 10.60 -6.31
C HIS A 26 -5.37 11.18 -7.09
N ASN A 27 -6.21 11.99 -6.45
CA ASN A 27 -7.32 12.66 -7.12
C ASN A 27 -6.82 13.68 -8.14
N GLU A 28 -5.83 14.48 -7.76
CA GLU A 28 -5.17 15.44 -8.65
C GLU A 28 -4.44 14.75 -9.81
N TYR A 29 -3.76 13.62 -9.54
CA TYR A 29 -3.15 12.77 -10.56
C TYR A 29 -4.18 12.16 -11.51
N ALA A 30 -5.40 11.89 -11.04
CA ALA A 30 -6.47 11.44 -11.92
C ALA A 30 -6.93 12.55 -12.90
N MET A 31 -6.83 13.83 -12.51
CA MET A 31 -7.14 14.97 -13.35
C MET A 31 -5.97 15.36 -14.26
N ASN A 32 -4.79 15.61 -13.68
CA ASN A 32 -3.57 16.07 -14.36
C ASN A 32 -2.39 15.12 -14.10
N PRO A 33 -2.39 13.91 -14.70
CA PRO A 33 -1.35 12.91 -14.42
C PRO A 33 0.06 13.40 -14.77
N LYS A 34 0.23 14.22 -15.82
CA LYS A 34 1.55 14.73 -16.22
C LYS A 34 2.21 15.63 -15.17
N GLU A 35 1.45 16.55 -14.58
CA GLU A 35 1.98 17.50 -13.60
C GLU A 35 2.18 16.82 -12.25
N TRP A 36 1.23 15.96 -11.86
CA TRP A 36 1.24 15.29 -10.58
C TRP A 36 2.05 13.99 -10.56
N GLN A 37 2.51 13.46 -11.70
CA GLN A 37 3.31 12.24 -11.80
C GLN A 37 4.47 12.24 -10.80
N LYS A 38 5.18 13.37 -10.69
CA LYS A 38 6.36 13.48 -9.84
C LYS A 38 5.99 13.35 -8.36
N LEU A 39 4.96 14.08 -7.92
CA LEU A 39 4.46 14.02 -6.54
C LEU A 39 3.81 12.66 -6.26
N PHE A 40 2.97 12.17 -7.16
CA PHE A 40 2.35 10.86 -7.08
C PHE A 40 3.39 9.74 -6.92
N ASN A 41 4.48 9.78 -7.67
CA ASN A 41 5.57 8.82 -7.53
C ASN A 41 6.35 9.00 -6.23
N GLN A 42 6.63 10.24 -5.81
CA GLN A 42 7.37 10.51 -4.59
C GLN A 42 6.59 10.07 -3.33
N TYR A 43 5.36 10.56 -3.17
CA TYR A 43 4.50 10.21 -2.05
C TYR A 43 4.02 8.76 -2.14
N GLY A 44 3.65 8.31 -3.34
CA GLY A 44 3.27 6.92 -3.55
C GLY A 44 4.40 5.96 -3.21
N ALA A 45 5.66 6.29 -3.50
CA ALA A 45 6.79 5.41 -3.18
C ALA A 45 6.90 5.20 -1.67
N GLU A 46 6.72 6.27 -0.88
CA GLU A 46 6.68 6.21 0.57
C GLU A 46 5.49 5.37 1.07
N VAL A 47 4.30 5.58 0.50
CA VAL A 47 3.09 4.78 0.79
C VAL A 47 3.34 3.29 0.51
N VAL A 48 3.88 2.96 -0.67
CA VAL A 48 4.18 1.58 -1.09
C VAL A 48 5.24 0.94 -0.21
N GLU A 49 6.26 1.70 0.21
CA GLU A 49 7.29 1.22 1.12
C GLU A 49 6.71 0.87 2.49
N ILE A 50 5.87 1.73 3.06
CA ILE A 50 5.14 1.47 4.31
C ILE A 50 4.27 0.21 4.16
N ILE A 51 3.47 0.11 3.10
CA ILE A 51 2.61 -1.05 2.84
C ILE A 51 3.44 -2.34 2.78
N ARG A 52 4.57 -2.32 2.05
CA ARG A 52 5.50 -3.46 1.96
C ARG A 52 6.13 -3.81 3.30
N GLU A 53 6.44 -2.81 4.13
CA GLU A 53 6.98 -3.07 5.47
C GLU A 53 5.94 -3.76 6.36
N TYR A 54 4.71 -3.26 6.39
CA TYR A 54 3.62 -3.89 7.15
C TYR A 54 3.26 -5.28 6.61
N GLU A 55 3.30 -5.47 5.29
CA GLU A 55 3.14 -6.78 4.66
C GLU A 55 4.25 -7.76 5.10
N ARG A 56 5.52 -7.32 5.11
CA ARG A 56 6.64 -8.12 5.60
C ARG A 56 6.49 -8.43 7.08
N LYS A 57 6.08 -7.47 7.91
CA LYS A 57 5.80 -7.68 9.34
C LYS A 57 4.66 -8.69 9.54
N LEU A 58 3.60 -8.61 8.73
CA LEU A 58 2.48 -9.55 8.76
C LEU A 58 2.93 -10.96 8.38
N CYS A 59 3.69 -11.07 7.28
CA CYS A 59 4.27 -12.32 6.80
C CYS A 59 5.26 -12.92 7.81
N ALA A 60 6.11 -12.11 8.44
CA ALA A 60 7.11 -12.52 9.42
C ALA A 60 6.47 -13.04 10.72
N ASN A 61 5.42 -12.37 11.22
CA ASN A 61 4.67 -12.87 12.38
C ASN A 61 4.03 -14.23 12.09
N MET A 62 3.59 -14.46 10.85
CA MET A 62 2.99 -15.74 10.43
C MET A 62 4.02 -16.83 10.10
N ALA A 63 5.24 -16.44 9.71
CA ALA A 63 6.33 -17.34 9.34
C ALA A 63 7.08 -17.95 10.54
N THR A 64 6.76 -17.56 11.78
CA THR A 64 7.29 -18.19 13.00
C THR A 64 6.86 -19.67 13.14
N GLY A 65 5.89 -20.15 12.36
CA GLY A 65 5.59 -21.58 12.17
C GLY A 65 6.03 -22.10 10.79
N LYS A 66 6.09 -23.43 10.59
CA LYS A 66 6.45 -24.19 9.35
C LYS A 66 5.61 -23.86 8.08
N PHE A 67 5.06 -22.66 7.94
CA PHE A 67 3.95 -22.31 7.05
C PHE A 67 4.29 -21.18 6.06
N GLY A 68 5.47 -21.22 5.42
CA GLY A 68 5.84 -20.25 4.38
C GLY A 68 4.83 -20.10 3.23
N GLN A 69 4.00 -21.11 2.96
CA GLN A 69 2.93 -21.06 1.95
C GLN A 69 1.70 -20.21 2.37
N PHE A 70 1.49 -19.98 3.67
CA PHE A 70 0.34 -19.20 4.15
C PHE A 70 0.54 -17.70 3.92
N SER A 71 1.78 -17.24 3.95
CA SER A 71 2.13 -15.84 3.81
C SER A 71 1.82 -15.26 2.43
N ALA A 72 2.00 -16.03 1.34
CA ALA A 72 1.71 -15.57 -0.01
C ALA A 72 0.22 -15.23 -0.19
N LYS A 73 -0.68 -16.09 0.29
CA LYS A 73 -2.14 -15.84 0.24
C LYS A 73 -2.57 -14.67 1.13
N LEU A 74 -1.84 -14.42 2.21
CA LEU A 74 -2.10 -13.29 3.11
C LEU A 74 -1.66 -11.97 2.50
N SER A 75 -0.47 -11.93 1.92
CA SER A 75 0.05 -10.79 1.17
C SER A 75 -0.89 -10.41 0.03
N GLU A 76 -1.32 -11.39 -0.79
CA GLU A 76 -2.23 -11.14 -1.91
C GLU A 76 -3.57 -10.54 -1.44
N LYS A 77 -4.13 -11.05 -0.33
CA LYS A 77 -5.35 -10.49 0.28
C LYS A 77 -5.13 -9.09 0.85
N PHE A 78 -3.99 -8.83 1.46
CA PHE A 78 -3.64 -7.52 2.00
C PHE A 78 -3.55 -6.48 0.88
N TRP A 79 -2.80 -6.79 -0.18
CA TRP A 79 -2.71 -5.96 -1.37
C TRP A 79 -4.06 -5.78 -2.08
N ALA A 80 -4.91 -6.80 -2.11
CA ALA A 80 -6.26 -6.68 -2.68
C ALA A 80 -7.12 -5.64 -1.92
N GLU A 81 -7.01 -5.56 -0.60
CA GLU A 81 -7.73 -4.53 0.18
C GLU A 81 -7.12 -3.14 -0.05
N VAL A 82 -5.80 -3.02 -0.09
CA VAL A 82 -5.10 -1.76 -0.40
C VAL A 82 -5.52 -1.23 -1.78
N LYS A 83 -5.58 -2.09 -2.80
CA LYS A 83 -6.02 -1.73 -4.16
C LYS A 83 -7.47 -1.26 -4.22
N LYS A 84 -8.34 -1.70 -3.30
CA LYS A 84 -9.71 -1.16 -3.21
C LYS A 84 -9.73 0.30 -2.76
N VAL A 85 -8.77 0.71 -1.92
CA VAL A 85 -8.64 2.10 -1.46
C VAL A 85 -7.85 2.93 -2.47
N PHE A 86 -6.76 2.38 -2.99
CA PHE A 86 -5.84 3.02 -3.93
C PHE A 86 -5.71 2.19 -5.22
N PRO A 87 -6.65 2.32 -6.16
CA PRO A 87 -6.68 1.48 -7.37
C PRO A 87 -5.47 1.68 -8.29
N LYS A 88 -4.82 2.86 -8.23
CA LYS A 88 -3.62 3.16 -9.03
C LYS A 88 -2.31 2.99 -8.25
N ILE A 89 -2.32 2.33 -7.10
CA ILE A 89 -1.10 2.15 -6.28
C ILE A 89 0.02 1.42 -7.04
N ASP A 90 -0.30 0.49 -7.95
CA ASP A 90 0.70 -0.20 -8.79
C ASP A 90 1.36 0.72 -9.84
N PHE A 91 0.76 1.88 -10.15
CA PHE A 91 1.34 2.85 -11.09
C PHE A 91 2.39 3.74 -10.43
N VAL A 92 2.50 3.69 -9.11
CA VAL A 92 3.53 4.41 -8.37
C VAL A 92 4.91 3.88 -8.77
N GLY A 93 5.78 4.78 -9.21
CA GLY A 93 7.15 4.46 -9.59
C GLY A 93 7.28 3.89 -11.01
N VAL A 94 6.16 3.74 -11.74
CA VAL A 94 6.22 3.45 -13.17
C VAL A 94 6.78 4.69 -13.87
N ARG A 95 7.97 4.55 -14.47
CA ARG A 95 8.48 5.54 -15.41
C ARG A 95 7.70 5.36 -16.72
N ILE A 96 6.86 6.34 -17.04
CA ILE A 96 6.31 6.46 -18.39
C ILE A 96 7.49 6.96 -19.23
N GLU A 97 8.03 6.08 -20.07
CA GLU A 97 9.06 6.39 -21.07
C GLU A 97 8.43 7.09 -22.29
#